data_AF-A0A380WI05-F1
#
_entry.id   AF-A0A380WI05-F1
#
_cell.length_a   1.000
_cell.length_b   1.000
_cell.length_c   1.000
_cell.angle_alpha   90.00
_cell.angle_beta   90.00
_cell.angle_gamma   90.00
#
_symmetry.space_group_name_H-M   'P 1'
#
loop_
_entity.id
_entity.type
_entity.pdbx_description
1 polymer ?
#
loop_
_entity_poly.entity_id
_entity_poly.type
_entity_poly.pdbx_seq_one_letter_code
_entity_poly.pdbx_strand_id
1 'polypeptide(L)' 'MECSILSSHRSRPPLGLDGGGEGQKGATKVRRNDGTIDMLKACDQTVLELGEAVIVVTPTPGGFGPE' A
#
# COMPACT_ATOMS: atom_id res chain seq x y z
N MET A 1 -6.13 12.34 -15.39
CA MET A 1 -4.67 12.07 -15.31
C MET A 1 -4.48 10.57 -15.32
N GLU A 2 -3.56 10.04 -16.12
CA GLU A 2 -3.18 8.61 -16.05
C GLU A 2 -2.25 8.38 -14.87
N CYS A 3 -2.55 7.38 -14.03
CA CYS A 3 -1.76 7.03 -12.86
C CYS A 3 -1.38 5.56 -12.89
N SER A 4 -0.08 5.29 -12.92
CA SER A 4 0.47 3.94 -12.77
C SER A 4 1.15 3.80 -11.41
N ILE A 5 0.97 2.64 -10.79
CA ILE A 5 1.56 2.30 -9.50
C ILE A 5 2.45 1.07 -9.67
N LEU A 6 3.68 1.20 -9.19
CA LEU A 6 4.58 0.07 -8.95
C LEU A 6 5.01 0.12 -7.48
N SER A 7 4.65 -0.90 -6.72
CA SER A 7 4.89 -0.96 -5.29
C SER A 7 5.16 -2.38 -4.81
N SER A 8 5.96 -2.50 -3.76
CA SER A 8 6.24 -3.77 -3.09
C SER A 8 5.47 -3.88 -1.77
N HIS A 9 5.60 -5.03 -1.11
CA HIS A 9 5.00 -5.32 0.19
C HIS A 9 3.47 -5.11 0.29
N ARG A 10 2.76 -5.36 -0.82
CA ARG A 10 1.28 -5.38 -0.88
C ARG A 10 0.69 -6.76 -0.63
N SER A 11 1.42 -7.82 -0.99
CA SER A 11 1.01 -9.21 -0.79
C SER A 11 1.72 -9.87 0.40
N ARG A 12 2.98 -9.52 0.68
CA ARG A 12 3.79 -10.04 1.78
C ARG A 12 4.38 -8.89 2.60
N PRO A 13 4.25 -8.89 3.93
CA PRO A 13 4.83 -7.83 4.76
C PRO A 13 6.37 -7.93 4.78
N PRO A 14 7.06 -6.87 5.19
CA PRO A 14 8.46 -6.97 5.60
C PRO A 14 8.61 -7.97 6.75
N LEU A 15 9.60 -8.86 6.65
CA LEU A 15 9.86 -9.89 7.66
C LEU A 15 10.56 -9.28 8.88
N GLY A 16 10.26 -9.83 10.06
CA GLY A 16 11.05 -9.59 11.25
C GLY A 16 12.37 -10.36 11.24
N LEU A 17 13.23 -10.06 12.20
CA LEU A 17 14.55 -10.65 12.38
C LEU A 17 14.73 -11.13 13.82
N ASP A 18 15.52 -12.19 14.00
CA ASP A 18 15.91 -12.72 15.31
C ASP A 18 14.71 -12.99 16.25
N GLY A 19 13.64 -13.60 15.73
CA GLY A 19 12.42 -13.86 16.49
C GLY A 19 11.40 -12.71 16.51
N GLY A 20 11.73 -11.56 15.93
CA GLY A 20 10.82 -10.42 15.80
C GLY A 20 9.65 -10.68 14.86
N GLY A 21 8.50 -10.07 15.16
CA GLY A 21 7.27 -10.18 14.36
C GLY A 21 7.37 -9.51 12.99
N GLU A 22 6.52 -9.95 12.06
CA GLU A 22 6.39 -9.32 10.74
C GLU A 22 5.85 -7.88 10.85
N GLY A 23 6.23 -7.04 9.88
CA GLY A 23 5.63 -5.73 9.71
C GLY A 23 4.21 -5.82 9.15
N GLN A 24 3.61 -4.66 8.88
CA GLN A 24 2.33 -4.56 8.20
C GLN A 24 2.55 -4.31 6.71
N LYS A 25 1.66 -4.89 5.89
CA LYS A 25 1.64 -4.63 4.45
C LYS A 25 1.29 -3.18 4.17
N GLY A 26 1.88 -2.64 3.12
CA GLY A 26 1.43 -1.37 2.56
C GLY A 26 0.15 -1.55 1.75
N ALA A 27 -0.46 -0.44 1.37
CA ALA A 27 -1.63 -0.42 0.50
C ALA A 27 -1.56 0.79 -0.43
N THR A 28 -2.22 0.68 -1.58
CA THR A 28 -2.47 1.84 -2.45
C THR A 28 -3.94 1.85 -2.78
N LYS A 29 -4.59 3.00 -2.58
CA LYS A 29 -6.02 3.17 -2.84
C LYS A 29 -6.31 4.51 -3.50
N VAL A 30 -7.40 4.58 -4.24
CA VAL A 30 -7.91 5.83 -4.82
C VAL A 30 -9.19 6.19 -4.11
N ARG A 31 -9.25 7.41 -3.56
CA ARG A 31 -10.50 8.02 -3.14
C ARG A 31 -11.13 8.72 -4.33
N ARG A 32 -12.29 8.22 -4.75
CA ARG A 32 -13.11 8.80 -5.81
C ARG A 32 -13.87 10.03 -5.30
N ASN A 33 -14.39 10.82 -6.24
CA ASN A 33 -15.14 12.04 -5.92
C ASN A 33 -16.46 11.76 -5.20
N ASP A 34 -17.06 10.59 -5.41
CA ASP A 34 -18.25 10.12 -4.69
C ASP A 34 -17.94 9.55 -3.30
N GLY A 35 -16.66 9.51 -2.91
CA GLY A 35 -16.19 8.97 -1.63
C GLY A 35 -15.89 7.48 -1.64
N THR A 36 -16.14 6.77 -2.74
CA THR A 36 -15.75 5.35 -2.87
C THR A 36 -14.24 5.19 -2.86
N ILE A 37 -13.79 4.00 -2.43
CA ILE A 37 -12.37 3.66 -2.30
C ILE A 37 -12.06 2.47 -3.19
N ASP A 38 -11.27 2.72 -4.24
CA ASP A 38 -10.75 1.66 -5.09
C ASP A 38 -9.39 1.19 -4.57
N MET A 39 -9.23 -0.12 -4.36
CA MET A 39 -7.96 -0.72 -3.97
C MET A 39 -7.17 -1.10 -5.21
N LEU A 40 -5.96 -0.56 -5.35
CA LEU A 40 -5.06 -0.88 -6.47
C LEU A 40 -4.16 -2.07 -6.11
N LYS A 41 -3.80 -2.86 -7.13
CA LYS A 41 -2.80 -3.92 -7.01
C LYS A 41 -1.39 -3.32 -6.87
N ALA A 42 -0.43 -4.19 -6.57
CA ALA A 42 0.98 -3.82 -6.42
C ALA A 42 1.57 -3.22 -7.70
N CYS A 43 1.17 -3.77 -8.85
CA CYS A 43 1.45 -3.28 -10.19
C CYS A 43 0.09 -3.07 -10.85
N ASP A 44 -0.29 -1.82 -11.06
CA ASP A 44 -1.62 -1.47 -11.56
C ASP A 44 -1.64 -0.08 -12.22
N GLN A 45 -2.72 0.22 -12.91
CA GLN A 45 -2.96 1.55 -13.47
C GLN A 45 -4.43 1.93 -13.42
N THR A 46 -4.70 3.24 -13.33
CA THR A 46 -6.05 3.79 -13.35
C THR A 46 -6.06 5.22 -13.84
N VAL A 47 -7.24 5.72 -14.20
CA VAL A 47 -7.47 7.12 -14.54
C VAL A 47 -8.01 7.84 -13.31
N LEU A 48 -7.47 9.03 -13.07
CA LEU A 48 -7.93 9.95 -12.03
C LEU A 48 -8.66 11.13 -12.63
N GLU A 49 -9.81 11.44 -12.05
CA GLU A 49 -10.54 12.69 -12.30
C GLU A 49 -10.06 13.81 -11.36
N LEU A 50 -10.34 15.06 -11.73
CA LEU A 50 -10.03 16.21 -10.87
C LEU A 50 -10.77 16.09 -9.53
N GLY A 51 -10.04 16.28 -8.42
CA GLY A 51 -10.58 16.16 -7.05
C GLY A 51 -10.39 14.78 -6.40
N GLU A 52 -10.04 13.77 -7.20
CA GLU A 52 -9.70 12.44 -6.68
C GLU A 52 -8.31 12.43 -6.04
N ALA A 53 -8.06 11.43 -5.19
CA ALA A 53 -6.80 11.31 -4.47
C ALA A 53 -6.26 9.89 -4.46
N VAL A 54 -4.97 9.74 -4.78
CA VAL A 54 -4.22 8.51 -4.51
C VAL A 54 -3.71 8.56 -3.08
N ILE A 55 -3.99 7.52 -2.30
CA ILE A 55 -3.50 7.36 -0.93
C ILE A 55 -2.53 6.18 -0.93
N VAL A 56 -1.26 6.48 -0.64
CA VAL A 56 -0.21 5.49 -0.51
C VAL A 56 0.06 5.25 0.96
N VAL A 57 -0.23 4.04 1.44
CA VAL A 57 0.13 3.58 2.78
C VAL A 57 1.42 2.77 2.66
N THR A 58 2.49 3.28 3.23
CA THR A 58 3.78 2.59 3.27
C THR A 58 3.71 1.38 4.20
N PRO A 59 4.37 0.26 3.87
CA PRO A 59 4.50 -0.85 4.82
C PRO A 59 5.29 -0.41 6.05
N THR A 60 5.08 -1.08 7.18
CA THR A 60 5.92 -0.90 8.37
C THR A 60 7.10 -1.87 8.32
N PRO A 61 8.23 -1.58 8.99
CA PRO A 61 9.29 -2.56 9.13
C PRO A 61 8.82 -3.77 9.96
N GLY A 62 9.52 -4.90 9.79
CA GLY A 62 9.46 -6.01 10.74
C GLY A 62 10.22 -5.68 12.03
N GLY A 63 9.84 -6.33 13.13
CA GLY A 63 10.51 -6.20 14.42
C GLY A 63 11.86 -6.91 14.47
N PHE A 64 12.63 -6.63 15.52
CA PHE A 64 13.87 -7.33 15.84
C PHE A 64 13.81 -7.88 17.26
N GLY A 65 14.29 -9.12 17.45
CA GLY A 65 14.36 -9.77 18.74
C GLY A 65 13.03 -10.44 19.14
N PRO A 66 13.09 -11.46 20.00
CA PRO A 66 11.90 -11.92 20.70
C PRO A 66 11.46 -10.83 21.66
N GLU A 67 10.14 -10.65 21.79
CA GLU A 67 9.56 -9.78 22.81
C GLU A 67 10.08 -10.13 24.22
#